data_AF-A0A6N6KS87-F1
#
_entry.id   AF-A0A6N6KS87-F1
#
_cell.length_a   1.000
_cell.length_b   1.000
_cell.length_c   1.000
_cell.angle_alpha   90.00
_cell.angle_beta   90.00
_cell.angle_gamma   90.00
#
_symmetry.space_group_name_H-M   'P 1'
#
loop_
_entity.id
_entity.type
_entity.pdbx_description
1 polymer ?
#
loop_
_entity_poly.entity_id
_entity_poly.type
_entity_poly.pdbx_seq_one_letter_code
_entity_poly.pdbx_strand_id
1 'polypeptide(L)'
;MDLVPNDQFEGIIGTYTGTIVNDNAPGTIIDATAVVTMGLDSSIQIHCFTEHFDTTISLNIYHHGDSIMVCNIGQDFFNEYGHHQSENWNNCNNMMGNTGNNSTCDWDLHMANDHNPGDMHFGSFYLPEYSFCYDFRMQSNGSTFFKKFRGTRE
;
A
#
# COMPACT_ATOMS: atom_id res chain seq x y z
N MET A 1 -19.33 17.74 3.51
CA MET A 1 -19.65 16.47 4.21
C MET A 1 -18.28 15.92 4.54
N ASP A 2 -17.84 16.18 5.77
CA ASP A 2 -16.49 15.82 6.19
C ASP A 2 -16.46 14.31 6.38
N LEU A 3 -15.61 13.64 5.58
CA LEU A 3 -15.31 12.23 5.74
C LEU A 3 -14.58 12.10 7.06
N VAL A 4 -15.27 11.62 8.10
CA VAL A 4 -14.60 11.22 9.34
C VAL A 4 -13.72 10.02 8.99
N PRO A 5 -12.39 10.11 9.12
CA PRO A 5 -11.52 8.98 8.80
C PRO A 5 -11.93 7.78 9.66
N ASN A 6 -12.06 6.61 9.04
CA ASN A 6 -12.12 5.35 9.76
C ASN A 6 -10.83 5.20 10.60
N ASP A 7 -10.91 4.62 11.80
CA ASP A 7 -9.79 4.43 12.76
C ASP A 7 -8.54 3.80 12.08
N GLN A 8 -8.79 2.96 11.06
CA GLN A 8 -7.78 2.34 10.20
C GLN A 8 -6.89 3.36 9.46
N PHE A 9 -7.48 4.44 8.97
CA PHE A 9 -6.74 5.50 8.26
C PHE A 9 -5.97 6.37 9.25
N GLU A 10 -6.51 6.67 10.44
CA GLU A 10 -5.81 7.49 11.44
C GLU A 10 -4.45 6.88 11.85
N GLY A 11 -4.36 5.55 11.87
CA GLY A 11 -3.12 4.82 12.15
C GLY A 11 -2.02 4.94 11.09
N ILE A 12 -2.35 5.26 9.83
CA ILE A 12 -1.41 5.19 8.69
C ILE A 12 -1.31 6.47 7.85
N ILE A 13 -2.25 7.41 7.97
CA ILE A 13 -2.13 8.72 7.31
C ILE A 13 -0.99 9.50 7.97
N GLY A 14 -0.19 10.20 7.16
CA GLY A 14 0.88 11.05 7.64
C GLY A 14 2.10 11.05 6.73
N THR A 15 3.15 11.71 7.22
CA THR A 15 4.45 11.80 6.55
C THR A 15 5.42 10.81 7.16
N TYR A 16 6.01 9.98 6.31
CA TYR A 16 7.01 9.00 6.67
C TYR A 16 8.36 9.45 6.13
N THR A 17 9.33 9.62 7.01
CA THR A 17 10.71 9.94 6.64
C THR A 17 11.53 8.66 6.72
N GLY A 18 12.33 8.41 5.68
CA GLY A 18 13.00 7.15 5.51
C GLY A 18 14.04 7.17 4.41
N THR A 19 14.31 5.99 3.85
CA THR A 19 15.29 5.83 2.78
C THR A 19 14.78 4.92 1.67
N ILE A 20 15.30 5.13 0.46
CA ILE A 20 15.18 4.22 -0.67
C ILE A 20 16.51 3.50 -0.89
N VAL A 21 16.46 2.17 -0.99
CA VAL A 21 17.56 1.35 -1.48
C VAL A 21 17.23 0.85 -2.89
N ASN A 22 18.17 0.98 -3.82
CA ASN A 22 18.02 0.46 -5.18
C ASN A 22 18.70 -0.91 -5.31
N ASP A 23 17.94 -1.95 -5.66
CA ASP A 23 18.48 -3.30 -5.83
C ASP A 23 19.55 -3.39 -6.94
N ASN A 24 19.44 -2.56 -7.99
CA ASN A 24 20.43 -2.51 -9.07
C ASN A 24 21.69 -1.69 -8.74
N ALA A 25 21.69 -0.98 -7.61
CA ALA A 25 22.85 -0.27 -7.10
C ALA A 25 22.96 -0.49 -5.57
N PRO A 26 23.18 -1.76 -5.14
CA PRO A 26 23.19 -2.10 -3.73
C PRO A 26 24.27 -1.26 -3.01
N GLY A 27 23.87 -0.60 -1.92
CA GLY A 27 24.73 0.32 -1.16
C GLY A 27 24.45 1.81 -1.41
N THR A 28 23.66 2.15 -2.44
CA THR A 28 23.11 3.51 -2.57
C THR A 28 21.86 3.62 -1.71
N ILE A 29 21.96 4.36 -0.61
CA ILE A 29 20.87 4.69 0.28
C ILE A 29 20.54 6.17 0.05
N ILE A 30 19.29 6.47 -0.27
CA ILE A 30 18.83 7.82 -0.61
C ILE A 30 17.76 8.22 0.39
N ASP A 31 17.91 9.37 1.04
CA ASP A 31 16.85 9.92 1.89
C ASP A 31 15.59 10.17 1.08
N ALA A 32 14.45 9.78 1.65
CA ALA A 32 13.17 9.79 0.96
C ALA A 32 12.04 10.15 1.92
N THR A 33 11.00 10.76 1.37
CA THR A 33 9.77 11.06 2.09
C THR A 33 8.60 10.37 1.38
N ALA A 34 7.73 9.73 2.15
CA ALA A 34 6.46 9.22 1.67
C ALA A 34 5.32 9.90 2.43
N VAL A 35 4.43 10.59 1.69
CA VAL A 35 3.23 11.22 2.24
C VAL A 35 2.04 10.33 1.91
N VAL A 36 1.37 9.87 2.95
CA VAL A 36 0.20 8.98 2.87
C VAL A 36 -1.04 9.81 3.13
N THR A 37 -1.98 9.81 2.18
CA THR A 37 -3.25 10.54 2.26
C THR A 37 -4.42 9.62 1.95
N MET A 38 -5.62 10.00 2.40
CA MET A 38 -6.83 9.28 2.00
C MET A 38 -7.09 9.49 0.51
N GLY A 39 -7.30 8.39 -0.20
CA GLY A 39 -7.76 8.36 -1.57
C GLY A 39 -9.29 8.35 -1.66
N LEU A 40 -9.80 7.94 -2.82
CA LEU A 40 -11.23 7.68 -3.03
C LEU A 40 -11.59 6.27 -2.56
N ASP A 41 -12.87 6.04 -2.22
CA ASP A 41 -13.44 4.70 -1.98
C ASP A 41 -12.63 3.81 -1.03
N SER A 42 -12.19 4.35 0.11
CA SER A 42 -11.39 3.65 1.13
C SER A 42 -10.00 3.18 0.68
N SER A 43 -9.46 3.76 -0.38
CA SER A 43 -8.04 3.63 -0.75
C SER A 43 -7.18 4.67 -0.05
N ILE A 44 -5.86 4.48 -0.12
CA ILE A 44 -4.85 5.49 0.21
C ILE A 44 -4.10 5.89 -1.05
N GLN A 45 -3.60 7.13 -1.05
CA GLN A 45 -2.63 7.61 -2.02
C GLN A 45 -1.30 7.85 -1.31
N ILE A 46 -0.23 7.32 -1.90
CA ILE A 46 1.13 7.44 -1.37
C ILE A 46 1.97 8.19 -2.39
N HIS A 47 2.36 9.42 -2.03
CA HIS A 47 3.32 10.21 -2.79
C HIS A 47 4.71 10.01 -2.19
N CYS A 48 5.61 9.34 -2.91
CA CYS A 48 6.97 9.05 -2.47
C CYS A 48 7.97 9.80 -3.34
N PHE A 49 8.84 10.58 -2.71
CA PHE A 49 9.79 11.42 -3.43
C PHE A 49 11.16 11.54 -2.76
N THR A 50 12.15 11.82 -3.60
CA THR A 50 13.54 12.20 -3.32
C THR A 50 13.94 13.31 -4.29
N GLU A 51 15.21 13.74 -4.32
CA GLU A 51 15.71 14.69 -5.32
C GLU A 51 15.58 14.17 -6.78
N HIS A 52 15.60 12.84 -6.98
CA HIS A 52 15.68 12.22 -8.32
C HIS A 52 14.65 11.12 -8.56
N PHE A 53 13.66 11.00 -7.68
CA PHE A 53 12.58 10.04 -7.77
C PHE A 53 11.33 10.69 -7.24
N ASP A 54 10.24 10.63 -7.97
CA ASP A 54 8.94 11.20 -7.57
C ASP A 54 7.87 10.31 -8.20
N THR A 55 7.06 9.67 -7.36
CA THR A 55 5.98 8.80 -7.79
C THR A 55 4.79 8.86 -6.86
N THR A 56 3.60 8.63 -7.41
CA THR A 56 2.38 8.50 -6.64
C THR A 56 1.68 7.20 -6.99
N ILE A 57 1.28 6.44 -5.99
CA ILE A 57 0.55 5.16 -6.15
C ILE A 57 -0.74 5.20 -5.34
N SER A 58 -1.76 4.46 -5.80
CA SER A 58 -3.04 4.31 -5.10
C SER A 58 -3.24 2.85 -4.71
N LEU A 59 -3.54 2.61 -3.43
CA LEU A 59 -3.58 1.26 -2.86
C LEU A 59 -4.82 1.07 -1.98
N ASN A 60 -5.36 -0.15 -1.96
CA ASN A 60 -6.30 -0.57 -0.94
C ASN A 60 -5.55 -1.06 0.30
N ILE A 61 -6.23 -0.99 1.45
CA ILE A 61 -5.67 -1.38 2.74
C ILE A 61 -6.45 -2.54 3.36
N TYR A 62 -5.75 -3.44 4.05
CA TYR A 62 -6.33 -4.62 4.71
C TYR A 62 -5.66 -4.85 6.06
N HIS A 63 -6.45 -5.22 7.06
CA HIS A 63 -5.92 -5.59 8.37
C HIS A 63 -5.24 -6.94 8.34
N HIS A 64 -4.12 -7.04 9.07
CA HIS A 64 -3.41 -8.28 9.30
C HIS A 64 -2.65 -8.21 10.63
N GLY A 65 -3.35 -8.54 11.72
CA GLY A 65 -2.81 -8.38 13.08
C GLY A 65 -2.40 -6.93 13.37
N ASP A 66 -1.15 -6.74 13.77
CA ASP A 66 -0.56 -5.42 14.07
C ASP A 66 -0.09 -4.65 12.82
N SER A 67 -0.37 -5.20 11.63
CA SER A 67 -0.01 -4.59 10.34
C SER A 67 -1.24 -4.23 9.52
N ILE A 68 -1.06 -3.24 8.66
CA ILE A 68 -1.96 -2.95 7.54
C ILE A 68 -1.22 -3.34 6.26
N MET A 69 -1.74 -4.34 5.57
CA MET A 69 -1.22 -4.77 4.27
C MET A 69 -1.84 -3.91 3.16
N VAL A 70 -1.11 -3.73 2.07
CA VAL A 70 -1.58 -2.93 0.93
C VAL A 70 -1.51 -3.69 -0.38
N CYS A 71 -2.44 -3.38 -1.29
CA CYS A 71 -2.48 -3.98 -2.62
C CYS A 71 -2.89 -2.94 -3.67
N ASN A 72 -2.38 -3.13 -4.90
CA ASN A 72 -2.77 -2.32 -6.06
C ASN A 72 -4.28 -2.44 -6.32
N ILE A 73 -4.82 -1.45 -7.02
CA ILE A 73 -6.26 -1.34 -7.26
C ILE A 73 -6.54 -1.22 -8.76
N GLY A 74 -7.70 -1.71 -9.20
CA GLY A 74 -8.21 -1.47 -10.55
C GLY A 74 -7.23 -1.88 -11.65
N GLN A 75 -6.85 -0.93 -12.52
CA GLN A 75 -5.97 -1.20 -13.65
C GLN A 75 -4.53 -1.52 -13.20
N ASP A 76 -4.05 -0.93 -12.10
CA ASP A 76 -2.70 -1.20 -11.59
C ASP A 76 -2.61 -2.63 -11.03
N PHE A 77 -3.69 -3.14 -10.44
CA PHE A 77 -3.80 -4.54 -10.08
C PHE A 77 -3.68 -5.44 -11.31
N PHE A 78 -4.48 -5.19 -12.34
CA PHE A 78 -4.44 -5.99 -13.57
C PHE A 78 -3.07 -5.94 -14.24
N ASN A 79 -2.44 -4.76 -14.28
CA ASN A 79 -1.12 -4.58 -14.87
C ASN A 79 -0.04 -5.37 -14.12
N GLU A 80 -0.15 -5.46 -12.78
CA GLU A 80 0.82 -6.17 -11.95
C GLU A 80 0.63 -7.69 -12.01
N TYR A 81 -0.62 -8.16 -11.88
CA TYR A 81 -0.94 -9.58 -11.68
C TYR A 81 -1.45 -10.30 -12.93
N GLY A 82 -1.88 -9.58 -13.97
CA GLY A 82 -2.38 -10.15 -15.23
C GLY A 82 -3.79 -10.76 -15.12
N HIS A 83 -4.49 -10.54 -14.02
CA HIS A 83 -5.87 -10.96 -13.79
C HIS A 83 -6.65 -9.88 -13.04
N HIS A 84 -7.98 -10.00 -13.02
CA HIS A 84 -8.85 -9.02 -12.38
C HIS A 84 -9.15 -9.42 -10.93
N GLN A 85 -9.24 -8.43 -10.05
CA GLN A 85 -9.81 -8.61 -8.71
C GLN A 85 -11.20 -9.22 -8.81
N SER A 86 -11.58 -10.01 -7.81
CA SER A 86 -12.93 -10.58 -7.79
C SER A 86 -13.98 -9.47 -7.71
N GLU A 87 -15.15 -9.71 -8.32
CA GLU A 87 -16.29 -8.77 -8.26
C GLU A 87 -16.81 -8.57 -6.83
N ASN A 88 -16.39 -9.44 -5.90
CA ASN A 88 -16.67 -9.36 -4.47
C ASN A 88 -15.85 -8.28 -3.73
N TRP A 89 -14.99 -7.53 -4.44
CA TRP A 89 -14.31 -6.34 -3.94
C TRP A 89 -15.24 -5.39 -3.14
N ASN A 90 -16.49 -5.27 -3.59
CA ASN A 90 -17.50 -4.41 -2.98
C ASN A 90 -17.91 -4.76 -1.53
N ASN A 91 -17.47 -5.90 -0.97
CA ASN A 91 -17.72 -6.24 0.44
C ASN A 91 -16.71 -5.60 1.42
N CYS A 92 -15.57 -5.10 0.93
CA CYS A 92 -14.67 -4.26 1.72
C CYS A 92 -15.17 -2.80 1.78
N ASN A 93 -15.85 -2.35 0.72
CA ASN A 93 -16.21 -0.94 0.50
C ASN A 93 -17.58 -0.51 1.08
N ASN A 94 -18.38 -1.42 1.64
CA ASN A 94 -19.69 -1.12 2.25
C ASN A 94 -19.61 -0.73 3.75
N MET A 95 -18.44 -0.30 4.22
CA MET A 95 -18.18 0.03 5.64
C MET A 95 -18.46 1.50 6.02
N MET A 96 -19.09 2.30 5.14
CA MET A 96 -19.59 3.64 5.50
C MET A 96 -20.84 3.60 6.41
N GLY A 97 -20.89 2.73 7.43
CA GLY A 97 -22.01 2.79 8.37
C GLY A 97 -22.25 1.66 9.36
N ASN A 98 -21.37 0.67 9.56
CA ASN A 98 -21.67 -0.38 10.54
C ASN A 98 -20.60 -0.54 11.62
N THR A 99 -20.90 0.05 12.78
CA THR A 99 -20.26 -0.16 14.09
C THR A 99 -20.53 -1.59 14.58
N GLY A 100 -19.97 -2.59 13.92
CA GLY A 100 -20.15 -4.00 14.25
C GLY A 100 -18.84 -4.75 14.16
N ASN A 101 -18.38 -5.25 15.30
CA ASN A 101 -17.22 -6.11 15.45
C ASN A 101 -17.09 -7.15 14.32
N ASN A 102 -15.91 -7.15 13.69
CA ASN A 102 -15.29 -8.31 13.05
C ASN A 102 -15.96 -8.87 11.79
N SER A 103 -15.73 -8.24 10.62
CA SER A 103 -15.74 -8.86 9.27
C SER A 103 -15.57 -7.78 8.20
N THR A 104 -14.47 -7.74 7.43
CA THR A 104 -14.47 -7.79 5.94
C THR A 104 -13.27 -7.17 5.20
N CYS A 105 -12.39 -6.35 5.79
CA CYS A 105 -11.13 -5.93 5.14
C CYS A 105 -9.92 -6.70 5.69
N ASP A 106 -10.02 -8.02 5.71
CA ASP A 106 -8.99 -8.93 6.23
C ASP A 106 -8.04 -9.36 5.11
N TRP A 107 -6.74 -9.34 5.39
CA TRP A 107 -5.72 -9.70 4.42
C TRP A 107 -5.83 -11.14 3.93
N ASP A 108 -6.09 -12.11 4.82
CA ASP A 108 -6.14 -13.52 4.45
C ASP A 108 -7.33 -13.79 3.53
N LEU A 109 -8.46 -13.12 3.76
CA LEU A 109 -9.62 -13.18 2.88
C LEU A 109 -9.36 -12.55 1.51
N HIS A 110 -8.68 -11.40 1.46
CA HIS A 110 -8.28 -10.78 0.20
C HIS A 110 -7.36 -11.71 -0.61
N MET A 111 -6.34 -12.26 0.03
CA MET A 111 -5.42 -13.20 -0.59
C MET A 111 -6.14 -14.43 -1.16
N ALA A 112 -7.10 -15.00 -0.41
CA ALA A 112 -7.83 -16.18 -0.84
C ALA A 112 -8.77 -15.93 -2.03
N ASN A 113 -9.35 -14.74 -2.13
CA ASN A 113 -10.35 -14.42 -3.15
C ASN A 113 -9.75 -13.82 -4.42
N ASP A 114 -8.71 -13.00 -4.27
CA ASP A 114 -8.23 -12.13 -5.34
C ASP A 114 -6.85 -12.53 -5.87
N HIS A 115 -6.08 -13.38 -5.19
CA HIS A 115 -4.70 -13.68 -5.58
C HIS A 115 -4.46 -15.14 -5.97
N ASN A 116 -3.58 -15.32 -6.95
CA ASN A 116 -3.06 -16.62 -7.34
C ASN A 116 -1.77 -16.94 -6.56
N PRO A 117 -1.43 -18.23 -6.38
CA PRO A 117 -0.14 -18.61 -5.81
C PRO A 117 1.03 -18.00 -6.59
N GLY A 118 1.86 -17.22 -5.90
CA GLY A 118 3.03 -16.55 -6.48
C GLY A 118 2.82 -15.06 -6.78
N ASP A 119 1.60 -14.53 -6.64
CA ASP A 119 1.37 -13.10 -6.69
C ASP A 119 2.16 -12.39 -5.58
N MET A 120 2.93 -11.38 -5.99
CA MET A 120 3.82 -10.64 -5.09
C MET A 120 3.12 -9.40 -4.52
N HIS A 121 3.41 -9.09 -3.25
CA HIS A 121 2.90 -7.88 -2.60
C HIS A 121 4.04 -7.02 -2.12
N PHE A 122 3.85 -5.70 -2.25
CA PHE A 122 4.97 -4.77 -2.27
C PHE A 122 5.03 -3.85 -1.07
N GLY A 123 4.07 -3.86 -0.16
CA GLY A 123 4.17 -3.00 1.02
C GLY A 123 3.27 -3.37 2.17
N SER A 124 3.55 -2.72 3.29
CA SER A 124 2.74 -2.77 4.51
C SER A 124 3.09 -1.61 5.43
N PHE A 125 2.16 -1.32 6.33
CA PHE A 125 2.37 -0.51 7.52
C PHE A 125 2.47 -1.43 8.74
N TYR A 126 3.39 -1.14 9.64
CA TYR A 126 3.46 -1.78 10.94
C TYR A 126 3.10 -0.75 12.01
N LEU A 127 1.93 -0.94 12.63
CA LEU A 127 1.32 0.06 13.50
C LEU A 127 2.11 0.31 14.80
N PRO A 128 2.69 -0.69 15.49
CA PRO A 128 3.43 -0.47 16.72
C PRO A 128 4.63 0.48 16.61
N GLU A 129 5.26 0.52 15.44
CA GLU A 129 6.42 1.38 15.16
C GLU A 129 6.08 2.55 14.23
N TYR A 130 4.81 2.66 13.82
CA TYR A 130 4.36 3.56 12.76
C TYR A 130 5.29 3.55 11.56
N SER A 131 5.71 2.36 11.13
CA SER A 131 6.63 2.21 10.00
C SER A 131 5.87 1.85 8.73
N PHE A 132 6.40 2.30 7.60
CA PHE A 132 5.89 2.02 6.27
C PHE A 132 7.01 1.48 5.39
N CYS A 133 6.71 0.39 4.69
CA CYS A 133 7.59 -0.18 3.69
C CYS A 133 6.87 -0.34 2.36
N TYR A 134 7.57 -0.01 1.27
CA TYR A 134 7.09 -0.27 -0.08
C TYR A 134 8.22 -0.56 -1.07
N ASP A 135 8.02 -1.53 -1.95
CA ASP A 135 8.95 -1.95 -2.98
C ASP A 135 8.42 -1.52 -4.35
N PHE A 136 8.91 -0.39 -4.86
CA PHE A 136 8.54 0.11 -6.17
C PHE A 136 9.21 -0.73 -7.26
N ARG A 137 8.41 -1.47 -8.02
CA ARG A 137 8.86 -2.21 -9.20
C ARG A 137 9.18 -1.24 -10.32
N MET A 138 10.42 -1.28 -10.79
CA MET A 138 10.94 -0.45 -11.87
C MET A 138 11.27 -1.32 -13.07
N GLN A 139 11.00 -0.82 -14.27
CA GLN A 139 11.45 -1.43 -15.51
C GLN A 139 12.36 -0.46 -16.26
N SER A 140 13.56 -0.91 -16.62
CA SER A 140 14.50 -0.15 -17.44
C SER A 140 15.31 -1.08 -18.34
N ASN A 141 15.40 -0.76 -19.63
CA ASN A 141 16.16 -1.53 -20.62
C ASN A 141 15.85 -3.04 -20.60
N GLY A 142 14.58 -3.41 -20.43
CA GLY A 142 14.14 -4.81 -20.37
C GLY A 142 14.48 -5.55 -19.07
N SER A 143 15.07 -4.87 -18.08
CA SER A 143 15.35 -5.43 -16.75
C SER A 143 14.36 -4.89 -15.72
N THR A 144 13.90 -5.77 -14.83
CA THR A 144 13.12 -5.39 -13.64
C THR A 144 14.04 -5.23 -12.45
N PHE A 145 13.83 -4.19 -11.65
CA PHE A 145 14.50 -3.98 -10.36
C PHE A 145 13.58 -3.25 -9.38
N PHE A 146 13.97 -3.17 -8.11
CA PHE A 146 13.17 -2.51 -7.10
C PHE A 146 13.88 -1.31 -6.49
N LYS A 147 13.09 -0.27 -6.20
CA LYS A 147 13.42 0.80 -5.27
C LYS A 147 12.62 0.55 -3.99
N LYS A 148 13.31 0.25 -2.89
CA LYS A 148 12.69 -0.19 -1.64
C LYS A 148 12.67 0.96 -0.63
N PHE A 149 11.52 1.56 -0.42
CA PHE A 149 11.31 2.57 0.61
C PHE A 149 11.11 1.92 1.97
N ARG A 150 11.80 2.40 3.01
CA ARG A 150 11.58 2.05 4.41
C ARG A 150 11.62 3.33 5.24
N GLY A 151 10.57 3.63 5.98
CA GLY A 151 10.49 4.84 6.79
C GLY A 151 9.55 4.72 7.99
N THR A 152 9.61 5.69 8.89
CA THR A 152 8.76 5.82 10.08
C THR A 152 8.02 7.14 10.05
N ARG A 153 6.79 7.15 10.56
CA ARG A 153 5.96 8.35 10.66
C ARG A 153 6.56 9.33 11.67
N GLU A 154 6.57 10.61 11.31
CA GLU A 154 6.98 11.71 12.21
C GLU A 154 5.94 12.02 13.29
#